data_AF-A0A3B8XTT5-F1
#
_entry.id   AF-A0A3B8XTT5-F1
#
_cell.length_a   1.000
_cell.length_b   1.000
_cell.length_c   1.000
_cell.angle_alpha   90.00
_cell.angle_beta   90.00
_cell.angle_gamma   90.00
#
_symmetry.space_group_name_H-M   'P 1'
#
loop_
_entity.id
_entity.type
_entity.pdbx_description
1 polymer ?
#
loop_
_entity_poly.entity_id
_entity_poly.type
_entity_poly.pdbx_seq_one_letter_code
_entity_poly.pdbx_strand_id
1 'polypeptide(L)'
;MKVTAAAHAPEVDFSIEELELDESRPDEEAPQKFALEHGASLASGPAGASGLPAAPPVAHMPGGLMRAATCGRMMKGIIEGDSDPDSFISEMMLLCGQARLFIGKLIKTYPLSKINRAMADRYHRHCVKVVILTGHN
;
A
#
# COMPACT_ATOMS: atom_id res chain seq x y z
N MET A 1 -14.88 14.43 13.14
CA MET A 1 -14.57 13.11 13.77
C MET A 1 -13.14 13.12 14.31
N LYS A 2 -12.85 12.53 15.49
CA LYS A 2 -11.47 12.41 15.99
C LYS A 2 -10.77 11.20 15.41
N VAL A 3 -9.56 11.39 14.89
CA VAL A 3 -8.77 10.31 14.28
C VAL A 3 -7.33 10.40 14.78
N THR A 4 -6.80 9.27 15.25
CA THR A 4 -5.37 9.17 15.58
C THR A 4 -4.58 9.12 14.29
N ALA A 5 -3.82 10.17 14.02
CA ALA A 5 -2.99 10.30 12.84
C ALA A 5 -1.51 10.26 13.23
N ALA A 6 -0.71 9.81 12.29
CA ALA A 6 0.73 9.68 12.42
C ALA A 6 1.37 10.72 11.49
N ALA A 7 2.02 11.72 12.06
CA ALA A 7 2.63 12.81 11.30
C ALA A 7 4.15 12.65 11.26
N HIS A 8 4.75 12.92 10.09
CA HIS A 8 6.19 12.92 9.90
C HIS A 8 6.60 14.11 9.03
N ALA A 9 7.53 14.93 9.53
CA ALA A 9 8.23 15.94 8.76
C ALA A 9 9.71 15.53 8.63
N PRO A 10 10.40 15.88 7.52
CA PRO A 10 11.75 15.39 7.22
C PRO A 10 12.80 15.66 8.31
N GLU A 11 12.58 16.65 9.18
CA GLU A 11 13.49 17.05 10.26
C GLU A 11 12.90 16.84 11.67
N VAL A 12 11.72 16.21 11.79
CA VAL A 12 11.00 16.04 13.06
C VAL A 12 10.73 14.56 13.31
N ASP A 13 10.98 14.13 14.55
CA ASP A 13 10.63 12.80 15.03
C ASP A 13 9.14 12.50 14.81
N PHE A 14 8.81 11.23 14.57
CA PHE A 14 7.44 10.79 14.36
C PHE A 14 6.62 11.00 15.63
N SER A 15 5.51 11.73 15.54
CA SER A 15 4.53 11.89 16.62
C SER A 15 3.22 11.19 16.26
N ILE A 16 2.58 10.61 17.26
CA ILE A 16 1.20 10.13 17.17
C ILE A 16 0.34 11.22 17.80
N GLU A 17 -0.52 11.84 17.01
CA GLU A 17 -1.36 12.95 17.44
C GLU A 17 -2.83 12.65 17.16
N GLU A 18 -3.71 13.16 18.03
CA GLU A 18 -5.15 13.08 17.82
C GLU A 18 -5.57 14.30 16.99
N LEU A 19 -5.97 14.05 15.74
CA LEU A 19 -6.45 15.10 14.84
C LEU A 19 -7.97 15.16 14.87
N GLU A 20 -8.52 16.36 14.93
CA GLU A 20 -9.92 16.59 14.59
C GLU A 20 -10.04 16.79 13.08
N LEU A 21 -10.74 15.87 12.42
CA LEU A 21 -11.16 16.07 11.03
C LEU A 21 -12.37 17.00 11.01
N ASP A 22 -12.27 18.04 10.17
CA ASP A 22 -13.39 18.89 9.77
C ASP A 22 -14.51 18.04 9.14
N GLU A 23 -15.74 18.54 9.21
CA GLU A 23 -16.87 17.92 8.50
C GLU A 23 -16.60 18.00 6.99
N SER A 24 -16.77 16.87 6.30
CA SER A 24 -16.57 16.78 4.86
C SER A 24 -17.38 17.86 4.15
N ARG A 25 -16.75 18.64 3.26
CA ARG A 25 -17.52 19.59 2.44
C ARG A 25 -18.40 18.80 1.47
N PRO A 26 -19.61 19.29 1.13
CA PRO A 26 -20.54 18.55 0.28
C PRO A 26 -20.00 18.28 -1.14
N ASP A 27 -18.98 19.02 -1.60
CA ASP A 27 -18.26 18.78 -2.84
C ASP A 27 -17.09 17.79 -2.73
N GLU A 28 -16.70 17.40 -1.50
CA GLU A 28 -15.70 16.36 -1.21
C GLU A 28 -16.30 14.95 -1.08
N GLU A 29 -17.64 14.80 -1.09
CA GLU A 29 -18.33 13.49 -1.12
C GLU A 29 -18.29 12.80 -2.51
N ALA A 30 -17.17 12.90 -3.22
CA ALA A 30 -16.83 12.06 -4.36
C ALA A 30 -16.13 10.76 -3.85
N PRO A 31 -16.22 9.64 -4.57
CA PRO A 31 -16.15 8.30 -3.98
C PRO A 31 -14.85 8.06 -3.20
N GLN A 32 -15.08 7.49 -2.02
CA GLN A 32 -14.12 7.18 -0.98
C GLN A 32 -12.88 6.39 -1.46
N LYS A 33 -11.73 6.77 -0.85
CA LYS A 33 -10.49 6.01 -0.60
C LYS A 33 -9.36 6.15 -1.62
N PHE A 34 -8.52 7.16 -1.37
CA PHE A 34 -7.09 7.13 -1.66
C PHE A 34 -6.36 6.46 -0.49
N ALA A 35 -5.82 5.25 -0.68
CA ALA A 35 -4.73 4.74 0.14
C ALA A 35 -3.56 4.38 -0.77
N LEU A 36 -2.52 5.20 -0.71
CA LEU A 36 -1.26 4.99 -1.43
C LEU A 36 -0.34 4.12 -0.57
N GLU A 37 -0.53 2.81 -0.60
CA GLU A 37 0.40 1.84 -0.01
C GLU A 37 1.00 1.02 -1.16
N HIS A 38 2.33 1.04 -1.32
CA HIS A 38 3.03 0.29 -2.36
C HIS A 38 2.79 -1.23 -2.22
N GLY A 39 1.77 -1.72 -2.92
CA GLY A 39 1.47 -3.14 -3.06
C GLY A 39 2.33 -3.79 -4.15
N ALA A 40 2.98 -4.90 -3.81
CA ALA A 40 3.66 -5.76 -4.76
C ALA A 40 2.63 -6.45 -5.67
N SER A 41 2.82 -6.36 -6.99
CA SER A 41 1.97 -7.03 -7.98
C SER A 41 2.36 -8.51 -8.11
N LEU A 42 1.39 -9.41 -7.92
CA LEU A 42 1.43 -10.78 -8.44
C LEU A 42 0.63 -10.78 -9.75
N ALA A 43 1.33 -10.76 -10.88
CA ALA A 43 0.70 -10.90 -12.19
C ALA A 43 0.27 -12.36 -12.39
N SER A 44 -1.05 -12.59 -12.49
CA SER A 44 -1.64 -13.88 -12.85
C SER A 44 -2.60 -13.66 -14.03
N GLY A 45 -2.25 -14.19 -15.20
CA GLY A 45 -3.12 -14.23 -16.39
C GLY A 45 -2.33 -14.50 -17.68
N PRO A 46 -2.79 -15.37 -18.59
CA PRO A 46 -2.06 -15.71 -19.80
C PRO A 46 -2.11 -14.55 -20.81
N ALA A 47 -0.98 -14.34 -21.49
CA ALA A 47 -0.73 -13.35 -22.54
C ALA A 47 -0.61 -11.88 -22.09
N GLY A 48 0.59 -11.49 -21.64
CA GLY A 48 1.17 -10.18 -21.94
C GLY A 48 0.66 -8.94 -21.19
N ALA A 49 -0.21 -9.09 -20.19
CA ALA A 49 -0.62 -7.97 -19.35
C ALA A 49 0.49 -7.61 -18.34
N SER A 50 1.01 -6.39 -18.44
CA SER A 50 1.88 -5.80 -17.41
C SER A 50 1.06 -4.74 -16.67
N GLY A 51 0.77 -4.98 -15.39
CA GLY A 51 0.11 -4.01 -14.52
C GLY A 51 1.11 -2.96 -14.04
N LEU A 52 0.74 -1.68 -14.07
CA LEU A 52 1.50 -0.64 -13.39
C LEU A 52 0.95 -0.48 -11.97
N PRO A 53 1.81 -0.54 -10.92
CA PRO A 53 1.40 -0.09 -9.60
C PRO A 53 1.05 1.40 -9.66
N ALA A 54 0.12 1.82 -8.80
CA ALA A 54 -0.48 3.17 -8.74
C ALA A 54 0.43 4.27 -9.31
N ALA A 55 0.00 4.84 -10.44
CA ALA A 55 0.72 5.91 -11.12
C ALA A 55 0.41 7.25 -10.45
N PRO A 56 1.35 8.22 -10.41
CA PRO A 56 1.05 9.58 -9.97
C PRO A 56 -0.09 10.19 -10.82
N PRO A 57 -0.83 11.18 -10.29
CA PRO A 57 -2.02 11.76 -10.95
C PRO A 57 -1.75 12.28 -12.36
N VAL A 58 -0.49 12.60 -12.68
CA VAL A 58 -0.03 12.84 -14.04
C VAL A 58 1.21 11.97 -14.29
N ALA A 59 1.01 10.80 -14.89
CA ALA A 59 2.08 9.94 -15.38
C ALA A 59 2.04 9.89 -16.90
N HIS A 60 3.15 10.24 -17.55
CA HIS A 60 3.31 10.02 -18.97
C HIS A 60 3.47 8.52 -19.23
N MET A 61 2.65 7.95 -20.11
CA MET A 61 2.73 6.54 -20.45
C MET A 61 4.08 6.21 -21.12
N PRO A 62 4.91 5.33 -20.54
CA PRO A 62 6.13 4.87 -21.19
C PRO A 62 5.78 4.11 -22.48
N GLY A 63 6.21 4.63 -23.63
CA GLY A 63 6.00 3.99 -24.94
C GLY A 63 4.78 4.45 -25.73
N GLY A 64 3.88 5.25 -25.14
CA GLY A 64 2.74 5.87 -25.84
C GLY A 64 1.60 4.90 -26.20
N LEU A 65 0.35 5.40 -26.13
CA LEU A 65 -0.86 4.60 -26.33
C LEU A 65 -0.89 3.92 -27.71
N MET A 66 -0.40 4.63 -28.73
CA MET A 66 -0.34 4.12 -30.10
C MET A 66 0.48 2.83 -30.19
N ARG A 67 1.63 2.77 -29.52
CA ARG A 67 2.50 1.59 -29.55
C ARG A 67 1.91 0.41 -28.79
N ALA A 68 1.19 0.67 -27.71
CA ALA A 68 0.46 -0.36 -26.99
C ALA A 68 -0.63 -0.99 -27.88
N ALA A 69 -1.42 -0.14 -28.55
CA ALA A 69 -2.47 -0.56 -29.47
C ALA A 69 -1.94 -1.37 -30.67
N THR A 70 -0.87 -0.89 -31.33
CA THR A 70 -0.33 -1.56 -32.52
C THR A 70 0.40 -2.87 -32.22
N CYS A 71 0.85 -3.07 -30.98
CA CYS A 71 1.55 -4.29 -30.56
C CYS A 71 0.65 -5.28 -29.82
N GLY A 72 -0.68 -5.06 -29.78
CA GLY A 72 -1.63 -5.94 -29.08
C GLY A 72 -1.40 -6.00 -27.56
N ARG A 73 -0.84 -4.94 -26.95
CA ARG A 73 -0.59 -4.89 -25.51
C ARG A 73 -1.79 -4.31 -24.78
N MET A 74 -2.20 -4.95 -23.69
CA MET A 74 -3.26 -4.45 -22.80
C MET A 74 -2.64 -3.70 -21.62
N MET A 75 -3.22 -2.55 -21.28
CA MET A 75 -2.87 -1.78 -20.10
C MET A 75 -4.06 -1.71 -19.15
N LYS A 76 -3.87 -2.10 -17.90
CA LYS A 76 -4.90 -2.11 -16.85
C LYS A 76 -4.38 -1.36 -15.63
N GLY A 77 -5.14 -0.37 -15.18
CA GLY A 77 -4.93 0.26 -13.88
C GLY A 77 -5.38 -0.69 -12.77
N ILE A 78 -4.57 -0.85 -11.73
CA ILE A 78 -4.88 -1.72 -10.59
C ILE A 78 -4.81 -0.85 -9.34
N ILE A 79 -5.93 -0.75 -8.63
CA ILE A 79 -6.03 -0.03 -7.36
C ILE A 79 -6.15 -1.09 -6.27
N GLU A 80 -5.25 -1.04 -5.28
CA GLU A 80 -5.24 -1.95 -4.12
C GLU A 80 -5.32 -3.45 -4.48
N GLY A 81 -4.79 -3.84 -5.64
CA GLY A 81 -4.84 -5.23 -6.12
C GLY A 81 -6.09 -5.62 -6.89
N ASP A 82 -7.05 -4.71 -7.10
CA ASP A 82 -8.30 -4.94 -7.87
C ASP A 82 -9.03 -6.23 -7.41
N SER A 83 -9.13 -6.38 -6.09
CA SER A 83 -9.62 -7.59 -5.42
C SER A 83 -10.66 -7.22 -4.36
N ASP A 84 -11.59 -8.15 -4.08
CA ASP A 84 -12.51 -8.05 -2.94
C ASP A 84 -11.75 -8.39 -1.63
N PRO A 85 -11.61 -7.46 -0.67
CA PRO A 85 -10.76 -7.67 0.50
C PRO A 85 -11.21 -8.85 1.39
N ASP A 86 -12.52 -9.05 1.56
CA ASP A 86 -13.06 -10.06 2.48
C ASP A 86 -12.70 -11.48 2.01
N SER A 87 -12.90 -11.76 0.73
CA SER A 87 -12.51 -13.04 0.13
C SER A 87 -11.00 -13.17 -0.04
N PHE A 88 -10.32 -12.11 -0.50
CA PHE A 88 -8.90 -12.16 -0.83
C PHE A 88 -8.00 -12.35 0.41
N ILE A 89 -8.26 -11.62 1.50
CA ILE A 89 -7.49 -11.76 2.74
C ILE A 89 -7.64 -13.19 3.31
N SER A 90 -8.84 -13.75 3.25
CA SER A 90 -9.11 -15.12 3.68
C SER A 90 -8.30 -16.15 2.87
N GLU A 91 -8.22 -15.99 1.55
CA GLU A 91 -7.40 -16.83 0.67
C GLU A 91 -5.90 -16.69 1.01
N MET A 92 -5.42 -15.47 1.23
CA MET A 92 -4.03 -15.22 1.60
C MET A 92 -3.64 -15.92 2.90
N MET A 93 -4.53 -15.93 3.91
CA MET A 93 -4.28 -16.65 5.17
C MET A 93 -4.11 -18.15 4.93
N LEU A 94 -4.96 -18.76 4.09
CA LEU A 94 -4.85 -20.18 3.74
C LEU A 94 -3.51 -20.48 3.05
N LEU A 95 -3.11 -19.65 2.09
CA LEU A 95 -1.83 -19.81 1.38
C LEU A 95 -0.63 -19.64 2.31
N CYS A 96 -0.71 -18.74 3.29
CA CYS A 96 0.32 -18.60 4.33
C CYS A 96 0.40 -19.85 5.21
N GLY A 97 -0.75 -20.38 5.66
CA GLY A 97 -0.83 -21.62 6.45
C GLY A 97 -0.32 -22.85 5.71
N GLN A 98 -0.45 -22.88 4.39
CA GLN A 98 0.07 -23.94 3.51
C GLN A 98 1.55 -23.75 3.11
N ALA A 99 2.24 -22.71 3.62
CA ALA A 99 3.58 -22.35 3.21
C ALA A 99 3.72 -22.14 1.68
N ARG A 100 2.66 -21.64 1.03
CA ARG A 100 2.66 -21.25 -0.38
C ARG A 100 2.84 -19.75 -0.57
N LEU A 101 2.63 -18.98 0.50
CA LEU A 101 2.87 -17.54 0.57
C LEU A 101 3.67 -17.20 1.84
N PHE A 102 4.88 -16.69 1.68
CA PHE A 102 5.84 -16.50 2.78
C PHE A 102 5.91 -15.04 3.28
N ILE A 103 4.76 -14.44 3.59
CA ILE A 103 4.70 -13.02 3.96
C ILE A 103 5.52 -12.68 5.22
N GLY A 104 5.65 -13.64 6.15
CA GLY A 104 6.47 -13.49 7.36
C GLY A 104 7.94 -13.20 7.09
N LYS A 105 8.49 -13.59 5.93
CA LYS A 105 9.89 -13.29 5.56
C LYS A 105 10.11 -11.81 5.19
N LEU A 106 9.04 -11.07 4.91
CA LEU A 106 9.09 -9.66 4.55
C LEU A 106 8.91 -8.75 5.77
N ILE A 107 8.43 -9.30 6.88
CA ILE A 107 8.02 -8.56 8.07
C ILE A 107 9.19 -8.42 9.05
N LYS A 108 9.39 -7.22 9.56
CA LYS A 108 10.16 -6.98 10.79
C LYS A 108 9.28 -6.28 11.80
N THR A 109 9.21 -6.84 13.01
CA THR A 109 8.39 -6.31 14.10
C THR A 109 9.20 -5.36 14.98
N TYR A 110 8.53 -4.32 15.47
CA TYR A 110 9.08 -3.40 16.47
C TYR A 110 8.02 -3.12 17.54
N PRO A 111 8.41 -2.94 18.81
CA PRO A 111 7.48 -2.39 19.80
C PRO A 111 7.13 -0.94 19.45
N LEU A 112 5.95 -0.48 19.88
CA LEU A 112 5.50 0.91 19.68
C LEU A 112 6.54 1.95 20.14
N SER A 113 7.23 1.69 21.26
CA SER A 113 8.30 2.55 21.80
C SER A 113 9.50 2.74 20.87
N LYS A 114 9.59 1.98 19.79
CA LYS A 114 10.66 2.04 18.79
C LYS A 114 10.14 2.47 17.41
N ILE A 115 9.01 3.18 17.33
CA ILE A 115 8.42 3.61 16.06
C ILE A 115 9.40 4.41 15.18
N ASN A 116 10.16 5.37 15.74
CA ASN A 116 11.17 6.13 14.99
C ASN A 116 12.26 5.23 14.40
N ARG A 117 12.72 4.23 15.17
CA ARG A 117 13.69 3.26 14.67
C ARG A 117 13.10 2.40 13.54
N ALA A 118 11.84 2.02 13.67
CA ALA A 118 11.14 1.25 12.66
C ALA A 118 11.03 2.02 11.34
N MET A 119 10.73 3.32 11.41
CA MET A 119 10.67 4.21 10.24
C MET A 119 12.05 4.42 9.61
N ALA A 120 13.09 4.63 10.42
CA ALA A 120 14.46 4.73 9.92
C ALA A 120 14.92 3.45 9.20
N ASP A 121 14.62 2.26 9.76
CA ASP A 121 14.95 0.99 9.12
C ASP A 121 14.18 0.79 7.80
N ARG A 122 12.94 1.29 7.68
CA ARG A 122 12.20 1.33 6.39
C ARG A 122 12.86 2.29 5.40
N TYR A 123 13.17 3.52 5.83
CA TYR A 123 13.76 4.56 4.99
C TYR A 123 15.12 4.13 4.40
N HIS A 124 15.97 3.55 5.23
CA HIS A 124 17.28 3.03 4.83
C HIS A 124 17.23 1.62 4.21
N ARG A 125 16.03 1.10 3.92
CA ARG A 125 15.81 -0.21 3.27
C ARG A 125 16.38 -1.40 4.05
N HIS A 126 16.56 -1.27 5.36
CA HIS A 126 16.89 -2.37 6.27
C HIS A 126 15.67 -3.25 6.60
N CYS A 127 14.47 -2.80 6.25
CA CYS A 127 13.21 -3.51 6.43
C CYS A 127 12.29 -3.30 5.21
N VAL A 128 11.65 -4.37 4.75
CA VAL A 128 10.67 -4.33 3.65
C VAL A 128 9.29 -3.91 4.17
N LYS A 129 8.73 -4.66 5.13
CA LYS A 129 7.45 -4.34 5.78
C LYS A 129 7.62 -4.25 7.30
N VAL A 130 7.45 -3.06 7.83
CA VAL A 130 7.41 -2.82 9.28
C VAL A 130 6.04 -3.22 9.82
N VAL A 131 6.03 -3.92 10.96
CA VAL A 131 4.83 -4.15 11.77
C VAL A 131 5.09 -3.64 13.19
N ILE A 132 4.24 -2.73 13.65
CA ILE A 132 4.32 -2.17 15.01
C ILE A 132 3.42 -2.99 15.92
N LEU A 133 4.00 -3.50 17.01
CA LEU A 133 3.26 -4.20 18.05
C LEU A 133 2.78 -3.18 19.09
N THR A 134 1.47 -3.06 19.25
CA THR A 134 0.78 -2.09 20.12
C THR A 134 0.33 -2.67 21.47
N GLY A 135 0.67 -3.94 21.75
CA GLY A 135 0.30 -4.59 23.00
C GLY A 135 1.04 -4.02 24.21
N HIS A 136 0.29 -3.55 25.21
CA HIS A 136 0.73 -3.51 26.59
C HIS A 136 0.82 -4.95 27.09
N ASN A 137 1.98 -5.33 27.61
CA ASN A 137 2.08 -6.48 28.51
C ASN A 137 2.06 -5.96 29.94
#